data_AF-X1H0S7-F1
#
_entry.id   AF-X1H0S7-F1
#
_cell.length_a   1.000
_cell.length_b   1.000
_cell.length_c   1.000
_cell.angle_alpha   90.00
_cell.angle_beta   90.00
_cell.angle_gamma   90.00
#
_symmetry.space_group_name_H-M   'P 1'
#
loop_
_entity.id
_entity.type
_entity.pdbx_description
1 polymer ?
#
loop_
_entity_poly.entity_id
_entity_poly.type
_entity_poly.pdbx_seq_one_letter_code
_entity_poly.pdbx_strand_id
1 'polypeptide(L)'
;EEKATNLGVVKHFTIDLKDKFVNEFVFPTIKANGLYQGIYPLSTAIGRPLIAIEAIKIAKQEKIEAIAHGCTGKGNDQIRFNVTIRAYAPDIEILQPLIEWDMGRDEEIKYAQHHGIPIKKENKKYS
;
A
#
# COMPACT_ATOMS: atom_id res chain seq x y z
N GLU A 1 -8.66 -8.79 8.44
CA GLU A 1 -8.72 -8.95 9.91
C GLU A 1 -8.19 -10.30 10.35
N GLU A 2 -8.94 -11.41 10.18
CA GLU A 2 -8.55 -12.76 10.65
C GLU A 2 -7.13 -13.18 10.28
N LYS A 3 -6.73 -12.98 9.02
CA LYS A 3 -5.36 -13.29 8.56
C LYS A 3 -4.29 -12.50 9.34
N ALA A 4 -4.54 -11.23 9.67
CA ALA A 4 -3.58 -10.43 10.42
C ALA A 4 -3.44 -10.94 11.87
N THR A 5 -4.56 -11.31 12.49
CA THR A 5 -4.57 -11.96 13.82
C THR A 5 -3.76 -13.26 13.80
N ASN A 6 -3.99 -14.12 12.80
CA ASN A 6 -3.28 -15.39 12.66
C ASN A 6 -1.76 -15.22 12.38
N LEU A 7 -1.35 -14.05 11.87
CA LEU A 7 0.06 -13.71 11.66
C LEU A 7 0.71 -13.05 12.87
N GLY A 8 0.00 -12.89 13.99
CA GLY A 8 0.54 -12.31 15.22
C GLY A 8 0.67 -10.78 15.19
N VAL A 9 -0.10 -10.09 14.33
CA VAL A 9 -0.10 -8.62 14.27
C VAL A 9 -0.66 -8.03 15.58
N VAL A 10 0.05 -7.07 16.18
CA VAL A 10 -0.31 -6.45 17.47
C VAL A 10 -1.64 -5.68 17.41
N LYS A 11 -1.87 -4.93 16.32
CA LYS A 11 -3.12 -4.18 16.08
C LYS A 11 -3.48 -4.19 14.60
N HIS A 12 -4.77 -4.34 14.31
CA HIS A 12 -5.31 -4.32 12.96
C HIS A 12 -6.36 -3.22 12.83
N PHE A 13 -6.33 -2.48 11.72
CA PHE A 13 -7.30 -1.43 11.42
C PHE A 13 -8.00 -1.72 10.08
N THR A 14 -9.33 -1.77 10.08
CA THR A 14 -10.16 -1.69 8.87
C THR A 14 -10.80 -0.32 8.84
N ILE A 15 -10.53 0.46 7.79
CA ILE A 15 -11.05 1.82 7.66
C ILE A 15 -11.84 1.91 6.36
N ASP A 16 -13.12 2.22 6.47
CA ASP A 16 -13.95 2.51 5.30
C ASP A 16 -13.65 3.93 4.81
N LEU A 17 -13.01 4.02 3.65
CA LEU A 17 -12.66 5.28 3.00
C LEU A 17 -13.44 5.50 1.70
N LYS A 18 -14.49 4.73 1.41
CA LYS A 18 -15.20 4.80 0.12
C LYS A 18 -15.76 6.20 -0.15
N ASP A 19 -16.49 6.77 0.79
CA ASP A 19 -17.10 8.10 0.60
C ASP A 19 -16.04 9.19 0.50
N LYS A 20 -15.00 9.10 1.34
CA LYS A 20 -13.86 10.03 1.27
C LYS A 20 -13.15 9.95 -0.08
N PHE A 21 -12.91 8.74 -0.57
CA PHE A 21 -12.30 8.49 -1.87
C PHE A 21 -13.13 9.09 -3.01
N VAL A 22 -14.44 8.86 -3.00
CA VAL A 22 -15.35 9.41 -4.03
C VAL A 22 -15.33 10.94 -4.01
N ASN A 23 -15.54 11.52 -2.83
CA ASN A 23 -15.72 12.96 -2.68
C ASN A 23 -14.42 13.75 -2.90
N GLU A 24 -13.29 13.26 -2.39
CA GLU A 24 -12.01 13.99 -2.38
C GLU A 24 -11.06 13.61 -3.52
N PHE A 25 -11.27 12.47 -4.20
CA PHE A 25 -10.36 12.01 -5.26
C PHE A 25 -11.09 11.78 -6.59
N VAL A 26 -12.19 11.03 -6.60
CA VAL A 26 -12.91 10.71 -7.84
C VAL A 26 -13.56 11.95 -8.44
N PHE A 27 -14.41 12.66 -7.69
CA PHE A 27 -15.08 13.85 -8.22
C PHE A 27 -14.11 14.95 -8.67
N PRO A 28 -13.03 15.28 -7.93
CA PRO A 28 -12.03 16.22 -8.41
C PRO A 28 -11.33 15.77 -9.70
N THR A 29 -11.02 14.48 -9.83
CA THR A 29 -10.39 13.93 -11.04
C THR A 29 -11.32 14.06 -12.25
N ILE A 30 -12.62 13.79 -12.08
CA ILE A 30 -13.62 13.98 -13.13
C ILE A 30 -13.72 15.45 -13.53
N LYS A 31 -13.81 16.37 -12.55
CA LYS A 31 -13.87 17.83 -12.81
C LYS A 31 -12.64 18.33 -13.56
N ALA A 32 -11.48 17.72 -13.32
CA ALA A 32 -10.23 18.05 -14.01
C ALA A 32 -10.09 17.40 -15.40
N ASN A 33 -11.07 16.60 -15.86
CA ASN A 33 -10.94 15.74 -17.04
C ASN A 33 -9.67 14.88 -16.99
N GLY A 34 -9.36 14.32 -15.81
CA GLY A 34 -8.10 13.64 -15.52
C GLY A 34 -7.88 12.37 -16.33
N LEU A 35 -7.27 12.50 -17.50
CA LEU A 35 -6.91 11.41 -18.39
C LEU A 35 -5.40 11.40 -18.66
N TYR A 36 -4.70 10.42 -18.11
CA TYR A 36 -3.31 10.18 -18.44
C TYR A 36 -3.19 9.70 -19.89
N GLN A 37 -2.34 10.39 -20.66
CA GLN A 37 -2.15 10.16 -22.09
C GLN A 37 -3.46 10.18 -22.89
N GLY A 38 -4.48 10.92 -22.42
CA GLY A 38 -5.78 11.03 -23.08
C GLY A 38 -6.66 9.78 -23.01
N ILE A 39 -6.22 8.71 -22.32
CA ILE A 39 -6.90 7.40 -22.33
C ILE A 39 -7.24 6.94 -20.90
N TYR A 40 -6.30 7.05 -19.97
CA TYR A 40 -6.39 6.38 -18.68
C TYR A 40 -6.87 7.31 -17.56
N PRO A 41 -8.01 7.06 -16.88
CA PRO A 41 -8.62 7.99 -15.92
C PRO A 41 -7.95 7.99 -14.53
N LEU A 42 -6.66 7.65 -14.45
CA LEU A 42 -5.87 7.67 -13.21
C LEU A 42 -6.45 6.80 -12.07
N SER A 43 -7.33 5.84 -12.37
CA SER A 43 -8.13 5.08 -11.38
C SER A 43 -7.31 4.49 -10.23
N THR A 44 -6.13 4.00 -10.55
CA THR A 44 -5.14 3.48 -9.63
C THR A 44 -4.43 4.62 -8.91
N ALA A 45 -3.88 5.57 -9.66
CA ALA A 45 -3.00 6.61 -9.17
C ALA A 45 -3.60 7.44 -8.03
N ILE A 46 -4.88 7.83 -8.15
CA ILE A 46 -5.55 8.72 -7.21
C ILE A 46 -5.84 8.07 -5.86
N GLY A 47 -5.90 6.74 -5.78
CA GLY A 47 -6.15 6.04 -4.51
C GLY A 47 -4.92 5.97 -3.59
N ARG A 48 -3.71 6.00 -4.15
CA ARG A 48 -2.47 5.75 -3.36
C ARG A 48 -2.21 6.87 -2.35
N PRO A 49 -2.37 8.16 -2.69
CA PRO A 49 -2.23 9.22 -1.71
C PRO A 49 -3.20 9.08 -0.54
N LEU A 50 -4.46 8.71 -0.79
CA LEU A 50 -5.44 8.51 0.29
C LEU A 50 -5.03 7.41 1.27
N ILE A 51 -4.56 6.27 0.75
CA ILE A 51 -4.07 5.16 1.59
C ILE A 51 -2.87 5.61 2.42
N ALA A 52 -1.91 6.31 1.80
CA ALA A 52 -0.72 6.80 2.48
C ALA A 52 -1.08 7.82 3.58
N ILE A 53 -1.98 8.77 3.31
CA ILE A 53 -2.43 9.78 4.27
C ILE A 53 -3.10 9.11 5.49
N GLU A 54 -3.96 8.12 5.27
CA GLU A 54 -4.59 7.43 6.39
C GLU A 54 -3.58 6.58 7.18
N ALA A 55 -2.62 5.93 6.51
CA ALA A 55 -1.53 5.21 7.19
C ALA A 55 -0.68 6.14 8.07
N ILE A 56 -0.33 7.34 7.57
CA ILE A 56 0.39 8.37 8.33
C ILE A 56 -0.40 8.83 9.56
N LYS A 57 -1.71 9.02 9.41
CA LYS A 57 -2.59 9.41 10.52
C LYS A 57 -2.58 8.36 11.63
N ILE A 58 -2.72 7.08 11.28
CA ILE A 58 -2.63 5.97 12.24
C ILE A 58 -1.24 5.93 12.86
N ALA A 59 -0.18 6.04 12.05
CA ALA A 59 1.20 6.01 12.54
C ALA A 59 1.46 7.11 13.59
N LYS A 60 0.97 8.33 13.36
CA LYS A 60 1.09 9.42 14.35
C LYS A 60 0.28 9.15 15.63
N GLN A 61 -0.92 8.59 15.51
CA GLN A 61 -1.76 8.26 16.66
C GLN A 61 -1.16 7.13 17.51
N GLU A 62 -0.60 6.12 16.86
CA GLU A 62 -0.01 4.93 17.48
C GLU A 62 1.48 5.11 17.81
N LYS A 63 2.07 6.29 17.51
CA LYS A 63 3.49 6.60 17.71
C LYS A 63 4.42 5.61 17.00
N ILE A 64 4.08 5.26 15.77
CA ILE A 64 4.85 4.37 14.90
C ILE A 64 5.94 5.19 14.19
N GLU A 65 7.15 4.65 14.13
CA GLU A 65 8.34 5.31 13.56
C GLU A 65 8.55 5.00 12.07
N ALA A 66 8.01 3.87 11.59
CA ALA A 66 8.20 3.40 10.22
C ALA A 66 6.89 2.91 9.58
N ILE A 67 6.72 3.18 8.28
CA ILE A 67 5.63 2.64 7.45
C ILE A 67 6.23 1.73 6.38
N ALA A 68 5.72 0.50 6.29
CA ALA A 68 6.07 -0.43 5.23
C ALA A 68 5.00 -0.49 4.13
N HIS A 69 5.41 -0.61 2.86
CA HIS A 69 4.49 -0.94 1.77
C HIS A 69 5.03 -2.06 0.87
N GLY A 70 4.11 -2.87 0.34
CA GLY A 70 4.45 -4.04 -0.50
C GLY A 70 4.49 -3.75 -1.99
N CYS A 71 4.93 -2.56 -2.40
CA CYS A 71 5.02 -2.23 -3.83
C CYS A 71 6.30 -2.81 -4.43
N THR A 72 6.25 -3.24 -5.69
CA THR A 72 7.44 -3.68 -6.41
C THR A 72 8.27 -2.50 -6.90
N GLY A 73 9.58 -2.71 -7.12
CA GLY A 73 10.50 -1.66 -7.58
C GLY A 73 10.26 -1.17 -9.02
N LYS A 74 9.45 -1.89 -9.81
CA LYS A 74 9.20 -1.57 -11.23
C LYS A 74 7.92 -0.74 -11.45
N GLY A 75 7.09 -0.59 -10.42
CA GLY A 75 5.77 0.05 -10.53
C GLY A 75 5.75 1.51 -10.08
N ASN A 76 4.80 2.28 -10.62
CA ASN A 76 4.59 3.67 -10.21
C ASN A 76 4.10 3.82 -8.76
N ASP A 77 3.57 2.75 -8.17
CA ASP A 77 2.96 2.82 -6.84
C ASP A 77 3.96 3.09 -5.72
N GLN A 78 5.17 2.56 -5.80
CA GLN A 78 6.22 2.87 -4.81
C GLN A 78 6.50 4.39 -4.78
N ILE A 79 6.57 5.03 -5.95
CA ILE A 79 6.78 6.49 -6.05
C ILE A 79 5.60 7.24 -5.42
N ARG A 80 4.36 6.82 -5.71
CA ARG A 80 3.15 7.47 -5.19
C ARG A 80 3.08 7.40 -3.66
N PHE A 81 3.38 6.24 -3.07
CA PHE A 81 3.46 6.08 -1.62
C PHE A 81 4.61 6.91 -1.05
N ASN A 82 5.83 6.77 -1.58
CA ASN A 82 7.02 7.43 -1.06
C ASN A 82 6.90 8.95 -1.09
N VAL A 83 6.44 9.52 -2.21
CA VAL A 83 6.26 10.97 -2.33
C VAL A 83 5.19 11.46 -1.35
N THR A 84 4.08 10.73 -1.20
CA THR A 84 3.03 11.13 -0.26
C THR A 84 3.54 11.06 1.19
N ILE A 85 4.20 9.97 1.58
CA ILE A 85 4.72 9.82 2.94
C ILE A 85 5.75 10.91 3.25
N ARG A 86 6.73 11.11 2.36
CA ARG A 86 7.75 12.16 2.53
C ARG A 86 7.17 13.57 2.59
N ALA A 87 6.08 13.83 1.86
CA ALA A 87 5.44 15.16 1.86
C ALA A 87 4.66 15.45 3.16
N TYR A 88 4.01 14.44 3.75
CA TYR A 88 3.12 14.63 4.92
C TYR A 88 3.73 14.21 6.27
N ALA A 89 4.80 13.41 6.24
CA ALA A 89 5.51 12.89 7.41
C ALA A 89 6.97 12.56 7.05
N PRO A 90 7.82 13.57 6.81
CA PRO A 90 9.22 13.36 6.42
C PRO A 90 10.05 12.62 7.46
N ASP A 91 9.63 12.65 8.73
CA ASP A 91 10.32 11.98 9.84
C ASP A 91 9.98 10.48 9.97
N ILE A 92 8.96 9.99 9.26
CA ILE A 92 8.61 8.57 9.27
C ILE A 92 9.51 7.83 8.28
N GLU A 93 10.17 6.77 8.76
CA GLU A 93 10.96 5.88 7.93
C GLU A 93 10.04 5.09 6.98
N ILE A 94 10.48 4.89 5.73
CA ILE A 94 9.74 4.10 4.75
C ILE A 94 10.49 2.81 4.50
N LEU A 95 9.85 1.68 4.79
CA LEU A 95 10.38 0.34 4.55
C LEU A 95 9.77 -0.23 3.27
N GLN A 96 10.61 -0.78 2.39
CA GLN A 96 10.16 -1.35 1.12
C GLN A 96 10.65 -2.79 0.96
N PRO A 97 10.10 -3.77 1.71
CA PRO A 97 10.65 -5.13 1.75
C PRO A 97 10.73 -5.82 0.39
N LEU A 98 9.75 -5.59 -0.50
CA LEU A 98 9.73 -6.17 -1.86
C LEU A 98 10.79 -5.57 -2.80
N ILE A 99 11.47 -4.50 -2.39
CA ILE A 99 12.54 -3.85 -3.14
C ILE A 99 13.88 -4.13 -2.44
N GLU A 100 13.91 -4.00 -1.12
CA GLU A 100 15.13 -4.07 -0.31
C GLU A 100 15.61 -5.51 -0.09
N TRP A 101 14.70 -6.48 0.02
CA TRP A 101 15.08 -7.88 0.28
C TRP A 101 15.32 -8.68 -1.00
N ASP A 102 14.94 -8.12 -2.16
CA ASP A 102 15.11 -8.70 -3.50
C ASP A 102 14.74 -10.19 -3.62
N MET A 103 13.72 -10.60 -2.86
CA MET A 103 13.31 -12.00 -2.81
C MET A 103 12.50 -12.39 -4.05
N GLY A 104 12.87 -13.50 -4.67
CA GLY A 104 12.05 -14.17 -5.66
C GLY A 104 10.86 -14.90 -5.02
N ARG A 105 9.85 -15.26 -5.84
CA ARG A 105 8.65 -15.96 -5.35
C ARG A 105 8.95 -17.26 -4.61
N ASP A 106 9.94 -18.02 -5.07
CA ASP A 106 10.35 -19.28 -4.43
C ASP A 106 10.99 -19.04 -3.06
N GLU A 107 11.72 -17.93 -2.90
CA GLU A 107 12.32 -17.52 -1.63
C GLU A 107 11.26 -17.05 -0.65
N GLU A 108 10.27 -16.28 -1.11
CA GLU A 108 9.10 -15.90 -0.30
C GLU A 108 8.35 -17.15 0.22
N ILE A 109 8.19 -18.16 -0.64
CA ILE A 109 7.53 -19.42 -0.27
C ILE A 109 8.34 -20.15 0.80
N LYS A 110 9.66 -20.26 0.63
CA LYS A 110 10.54 -20.89 1.62
C LYS A 110 10.53 -20.14 2.94
N TYR A 111 10.60 -18.81 2.90
CA TYR A 111 10.51 -17.96 4.09
C TYR A 111 9.19 -18.17 4.82
N ALA A 112 8.07 -18.20 4.09
CA ALA A 112 6.75 -18.43 4.68
C ALA A 112 6.66 -19.82 5.32
N GLN A 113 7.16 -20.87 4.66
CA GLN A 113 7.20 -22.22 5.21
C GLN A 113 8.06 -22.31 6.48
N HIS A 114 9.24 -21.70 6.46
CA HIS A 114 10.16 -21.68 7.60
C HIS A 114 9.54 -21.02 8.83
N HIS A 115 8.75 -19.95 8.63
CA HIS A 115 8.08 -19.21 9.70
C HIS A 115 6.65 -19.68 9.99
N GLY A 116 6.20 -20.80 9.40
CA GLY A 116 4.84 -21.32 9.61
C GLY A 116 3.73 -20.41 9.09
N ILE A 117 4.03 -19.51 8.14
CA ILE A 117 3.07 -18.57 7.54
C ILE A 117 2.22 -19.31 6.50
N PRO A 118 0.89 -19.42 6.68
CA PRO A 118 0.04 -20.13 5.73
C PRO A 118 -0.10 -19.33 4.43
N ILE A 119 0.30 -19.96 3.31
CA ILE A 119 0.22 -19.38 1.96
C ILE A 119 -0.68 -20.22 1.05
N LYS A 120 -1.47 -19.55 0.19
CA LYS A 120 -2.17 -20.22 -0.90
C LYS A 120 -1.16 -20.54 -2.00
N LYS A 121 -1.14 -21.78 -2.50
CA LYS A 121 -0.20 -22.24 -3.53
C LYS A 121 -0.51 -21.73 -4.95
N GLU A 122 -1.71 -21.19 -5.18
CA GLU A 122 -2.16 -20.83 -6.52
C GLU A 122 -1.68 -19.45 -6.95
N ASN A 123 -0.91 -19.42 -8.05
CA ASN A 123 -0.64 -18.20 -8.78
C ASN A 123 -1.87 -17.84 -9.63
N LYS A 124 -2.33 -16.60 -9.55
CA LYS A 124 -3.38 -16.09 -10.43
C LYS A 124 -2.80 -15.80 -11.81
N LYS A 125 -3.61 -16.03 -12.86
CA LYS A 125 -3.26 -15.70 -14.25
C LYS A 125 -3.08 -14.19 -14.48
N TYR A 126 -3.74 -13.37 -13.66
CA TYR A 126 -3.68 -11.91 -13.72
C TYR A 126 -3.26 -11.37 -12.36
N SER A 127 -2.43 -10.32 -12.38
CA SER A 127 -2.11 -9.51 -11.21
C SER A 127 -3.29 -8.65 -10.79
#